data_AF-A0A031FM25-F1
#
_entry.id   AF-A0A031FM25-F1
#
_cell.length_a   1.000
_cell.length_b   1.000
_cell.length_c   1.000
_cell.angle_alpha   90.00
_cell.angle_beta   90.00
_cell.angle_gamma   90.00
#
_symmetry.space_group_name_H-M   'P 1'
#
loop_
_entity.id
_entity.type
_entity.pdbx_description
1 polymer ?
#
loop_
_entity_poly.entity_id
_entity_poly.type
_entity_poly.pdbx_seq_one_letter_code
_entity_poly.pdbx_strand_id
1 'polypeptide(L)' 'MRAVTLTTFRDVPWNAPFYQRMGFVEVAPGEQEAHLLDALQKEVEHGFAAERRCAMHLRLS' A
#
# COMPACT_ATOMS: atom_id res chain seq x y z
N MET A 1 -10.58 14.32 2.68
CA MET A 1 -10.08 13.56 3.85
C MET A 1 -8.57 13.56 3.78
N ARG A 2 -7.83 13.76 4.88
CA ARG A 2 -6.35 13.72 4.85
C ARG A 2 -5.88 12.33 5.28
N ALA A 3 -4.91 11.78 4.57
CA ALA A 3 -4.31 10.49 4.91
C ALA A 3 -2.84 10.47 4.52
N VAL A 4 -2.04 9.72 5.27
CA VAL A 4 -0.72 9.29 4.81
C VAL A 4 -0.92 7.98 4.04
N THR A 5 -0.30 7.85 2.87
CA THR A 5 -0.43 6.65 2.04
C THR A 5 0.94 6.11 1.68
N LEU A 6 1.03 4.79 1.45
CA LEU A 6 2.25 4.12 1.05
C LEU A 6 1.95 2.88 0.21
N THR A 7 2.96 2.38 -0.49
CA THR A 7 2.98 1.06 -1.12
C THR A 7 4.02 0.18 -0.42
N THR A 8 3.69 -1.09 -0.21
CA THR A 8 4.58 -2.02 0.52
C THR A 8 4.37 -3.46 0.05
N PHE A 9 5.11 -4.39 0.66
CA PHE A 9 4.93 -5.81 0.40
C PHE A 9 3.86 -6.42 1.31
N ARG A 10 2.92 -7.16 0.70
CA ARG A 10 1.86 -7.90 1.37
C ARG A 10 2.40 -9.04 2.24
N ASP A 11 3.27 -9.87 1.65
CA ASP A 11 3.63 -11.17 2.22
C ASP A 11 4.95 -11.17 3.00
N VAL A 12 5.54 -9.99 3.21
CA VAL A 12 6.77 -9.87 3.99
C VAL A 12 6.41 -9.86 5.48
N PRO A 13 6.77 -10.88 6.28
CA PRO A 13 6.23 -11.09 7.62
C PRO A 13 6.51 -9.95 8.60
N TRP A 14 7.56 -9.16 8.38
CA TRP A 14 7.89 -8.02 9.21
C TRP A 14 7.22 -6.71 8.75
N ASN A 15 6.76 -6.64 7.50
CA ASN A 15 6.39 -5.38 6.87
C ASN A 15 4.91 -5.04 7.12
N ALA A 16 3.99 -5.94 6.77
CA ALA A 16 2.56 -5.73 7.01
C ALA A 16 2.25 -5.54 8.52
N PRO A 17 2.76 -6.37 9.45
CA PRO A 17 2.53 -6.14 10.88
C PRO A 17 3.18 -4.88 11.43
N PHE A 18 4.24 -4.37 10.81
CA PHE A 18 4.86 -3.10 11.22
C PHE A 18 3.94 -1.93 10.92
N TYR A 19 3.45 -1.81 9.68
CA TYR A 19 2.55 -0.72 9.29
C TYR A 19 1.17 -0.85 9.95
N GLN A 20 0.63 -2.06 10.08
CA GLN A 20 -0.62 -2.30 10.80
C GLN A 20 -0.57 -1.83 12.26
N ARG A 21 0.56 -2.06 12.97
CA ARG A 21 0.76 -1.54 14.33
C ARG A 21 0.78 -0.02 14.42
N MET A 22 1.16 0.67 13.34
CA MET A 22 1.10 2.13 13.24
C MET A 22 -0.29 2.65 12.84
N GLY A 23 -1.27 1.76 12.68
CA GLY A 23 -2.64 2.11 12.29
C GLY A 23 -2.88 2.18 10.78
N PHE A 24 -1.91 1.76 9.96
CA PHE A 24 -2.14 1.66 8.52
C PHE A 24 -3.05 0.48 8.21
N VAL A 25 -3.96 0.69 7.26
CA VAL A 25 -4.86 -0.34 6.74
C VAL A 25 -4.62 -0.52 5.25
N GLU A 26 -4.68 -1.76 4.77
CA GLU A 26 -4.59 -2.04 3.34
C GLU A 26 -5.80 -1.46 2.60
N VAL A 27 -5.55 -0.78 1.47
CA VAL A 27 -6.60 -0.22 0.63
C VAL A 27 -7.07 -1.30 -0.34
N ALA A 28 -8.37 -1.60 -0.31
CA ALA A 28 -8.96 -2.62 -1.16
C ALA A 28 -8.77 -2.28 -2.65
N PRO A 29 -8.62 -3.31 -3.51
CA PRO A 29 -8.63 -3.12 -4.97
C PRO A 29 -9.87 -2.33 -5.41
N GLY A 30 -9.66 -1.23 -6.14
CA GLY A 30 -10.72 -0.35 -6.62
C GLY A 30 -11.12 0.80 -5.68
N GLU A 31 -10.64 0.80 -4.43
CA GLU A 31 -10.74 1.95 -3.51
C GLU A 31 -9.45 2.78 -3.47
N GLN A 32 -8.43 2.36 -4.22
CA GLN A 32 -7.15 3.06 -4.29
C GLN A 32 -7.27 4.37 -5.06
N GLU A 33 -6.71 5.43 -4.48
CA GLU A 33 -6.53 6.70 -5.16
C GLU A 33 -5.56 6.53 -6.35
N ALA A 34 -5.72 7.36 -7.38
CA ALA A 34 -4.97 7.23 -8.64
C ALA A 34 -3.45 7.21 -8.44
N HIS A 35 -2.92 8.01 -7.51
CA HIS A 35 -1.48 8.04 -7.23
C HIS A 35 -0.93 6.74 -6.64
N LEU A 36 -1.75 5.96 -5.94
CA LEU A 36 -1.36 4.65 -5.40
C LEU A 36 -1.37 3.59 -6.51
N LEU A 37 -2.34 3.65 -7.42
CA LEU A 37 -2.34 2.79 -8.60
C LEU A 37 -1.11 3.05 -9.46
N ASP A 38 -0.78 4.32 -9.72
CA ASP A 38 0.42 4.71 -10.47
C ASP A 38 1.71 4.24 -9.78
N ALA A 39 1.78 4.34 -8.45
CA ALA A 39 2.93 3.87 -7.69
C ALA A 39 3.10 2.35 -7.77
N LEU A 40 2.01 1.58 -7.59
CA LEU A 40 2.02 0.13 -7.74
C LEU A 40 2.40 -0.29 -9.16
N GLN A 41 1.86 0.39 -10.18
CA GLN A 41 2.16 0.10 -11.57
C GLN A 41 3.64 0.35 -11.88
N LYS A 42 4.22 1.46 -11.40
CA LYS A 42 5.67 1.72 -11.52
C LYS A 42 6.47 0.62 -10.84
N GLU A 43 6.09 0.17 -9.65
CA GLU A 43 6.80 -0.94 -8.98
C GLU A 43 6.78 -2.22 -9.82
N VAL A 44 5.66 -2.53 -10.46
CA VAL A 44 5.53 -3.67 -11.38
C VAL A 44 6.42 -3.50 -12.61
N GLU A 45 6.46 -2.30 -13.20
CA GLU A 45 7.36 -1.98 -14.32
C GLU A 45 8.84 -2.12 -13.96
N HIS A 46 9.21 -1.89 -12.70
CA HIS A 46 10.56 -2.13 -12.18
C HIS A 46 10.83 -3.59 -11.79
N GLY A 47 9.89 -4.51 -12.07
CA GLY A 47 10.07 -5.96 -11.93
C GLY A 47 9.52 -6.56 -10.64
N PHE A 48 8.76 -5.81 -9.83
CA PHE A 48 8.07 -6.40 -8.68
C PHE A 48 6.81 -7.16 -9.10
N ALA A 49 6.55 -8.28 -8.42
CA ALA A 49 5.33 -9.06 -8.62
C ALA A 49 4.11 -8.32 -8.06
N ALA A 50 3.12 -8.03 -8.91
CA ALA A 50 1.95 -7.20 -8.57
C ALA A 50 1.18 -7.73 -7.36
N GLU A 51 0.97 -9.04 -7.30
CA GLU A 51 0.26 -9.75 -6.24
C GLU A 51 0.92 -9.61 -4.86
N ARG A 52 2.23 -9.36 -4.84
CA ARG A 52 3.02 -9.17 -3.62
C ARG A 52 3.06 -7.73 -3.15
N ARG A 53 2.55 -6.79 -3.95
CA ARG A 53 2.48 -5.36 -3.62
C ARG A 53 1.08 -5.01 -3.13
N CYS A 54 1.00 -4.08 -2.19
CA CYS A 54 -0.27 -3.51 -1.75
C CYS A 54 -0.11 -2.04 -1.39
N ALA A 55 -1.21 -1.30 -1.48
CA ALA A 55 -1.31 0.06 -0.99
C ALA A 55 -1.88 0.06 0.42
N MET A 56 -1.42 0.97 1.27
CA MET A 56 -1.94 1.18 2.62
C MET A 56 -2.20 2.66 2.89
N HIS A 57 -3.13 2.95 3.79
CA HIS A 57 -3.42 4.30 4.24
C HIS A 57 -3.48 4.42 5.77
N LEU A 58 -3.18 5.60 6.28
CA LEU A 58 -3.43 6.01 7.66
C LEU A 58 -4.22 7.31 7.60
N ARG A 59 -5.48 7.25 8.04
CA ARG A 59 -6.37 8.43 8.06
C ARG A 59 -5.93 9.38 9.17
N LEU A 60 -5.80 10.66 8.83
CA LEU A 60 -5.48 11.72 9.77
C LEU A 60 -6.77 12.38 10.22
N SER A 61 -6.96 12.46 11.54
CA SER A 61 -8.05 13.20 12.20
C SER A 61 -7.84 14.71 12.13
#